data_AF-A0A7W1WG65-F1
#
_entry.id   AF-A0A7W1WG65-F1
#
_cell.length_a   1.000
_cell.length_b   1.000
_cell.length_c   1.000
_cell.angle_alpha   90.00
_cell.angle_beta   90.00
_cell.angle_gamma   90.00
#
_symmetry.space_group_name_H-M   'P 1'
#
loop_
_entity.id
_entity.type
_entity.pdbx_description
1 polymer ?
#
loop_
_entity_poly.entity_id
_entity_poly.type
_entity_poly.pdbx_seq_one_letter_code
_entity_poly.pdbx_strand_id
1 'polypeptide(L)'
;MRWRIVTALAALTLLSGCCAPVQCRQAKTSFKQLTPVTNALSAFQTTHGHAPKTIEQALPTGLPANVRRLRDNGSNISYQLTLPRNRVQPFSYGAPGLASKTATPPVTVLEFSYTGPGFNTCRWKPDSPVWTCSGYY
;
A
#
# COMPACT_ATOMS: atom_id res chain seq x y z
N MET A 1 16.99 14.77 -57.44
CA MET A 1 18.06 14.40 -56.50
C MET A 1 18.12 15.43 -55.39
N ARG A 2 17.39 15.25 -54.27
CA ARG A 2 17.44 16.04 -53.01
C ARG A 2 16.24 15.65 -52.13
N TRP A 3 16.32 14.52 -51.42
CA TRP A 3 15.29 14.17 -50.45
C TRP A 3 15.74 13.13 -49.44
N ARG A 4 16.73 13.44 -48.61
CA ARG A 4 17.05 12.70 -47.37
C ARG A 4 17.66 13.70 -46.40
N ILE A 5 17.51 13.47 -45.10
CA ILE A 5 18.04 14.27 -43.96
C ILE A 5 17.11 15.38 -43.44
N VAL A 6 15.85 15.07 -43.09
CA VAL A 6 15.17 15.75 -41.95
C VAL A 6 14.10 14.82 -41.39
N THR A 7 14.43 13.81 -40.59
CA THR A 7 13.47 13.14 -39.66
C THR A 7 14.17 12.02 -38.88
N ALA A 8 15.06 12.35 -37.95
CA ALA A 8 15.66 11.33 -37.08
C ALA A 8 15.91 11.79 -35.64
N LEU A 9 15.28 12.89 -35.18
CA LEU A 9 15.57 13.45 -33.85
C LEU A 9 14.34 13.78 -32.98
N ALA A 10 13.16 13.24 -33.29
CA ALA A 10 11.92 13.54 -32.55
C ALA A 10 11.28 12.30 -31.87
N ALA A 11 12.03 11.21 -31.69
CA ALA A 11 11.51 9.95 -31.15
C ALA A 11 12.19 9.47 -29.86
N LEU A 12 12.79 10.38 -29.07
CA LEU A 12 13.50 10.02 -27.83
C LEU A 12 12.94 10.62 -26.53
N THR A 13 11.78 11.29 -26.55
CA THR A 13 11.25 12.02 -25.38
C THR A 13 10.00 11.43 -24.70
N LEU A 14 9.55 10.22 -25.05
CA LEU A 14 8.24 9.69 -24.60
C LEU A 14 8.25 8.47 -23.66
N LEU A 15 9.37 8.12 -23.03
CA LEU A 15 9.44 6.94 -22.15
C LEU A 15 9.88 7.22 -20.70
N SER A 16 9.81 8.47 -20.24
CA SER A 16 9.82 8.78 -18.81
C SER A 16 8.48 8.35 -18.20
N GLY A 17 8.43 7.09 -17.77
CA GLY A 17 7.28 6.43 -17.16
C GLY A 17 6.77 7.11 -15.89
N CYS A 18 6.00 8.19 -16.06
CA CYS A 18 5.19 8.83 -15.04
C CYS A 18 3.95 7.97 -14.73
N CYS A 19 4.14 6.77 -14.20
CA CYS A 19 3.03 6.17 -13.44
C CYS A 19 2.93 6.95 -12.13
N ALA A 20 1.82 7.66 -11.93
CA ALA A 20 1.49 8.18 -10.61
C ALA A 20 1.56 7.02 -9.60
N PRO A 21 2.03 7.24 -8.35
CA PRO A 21 2.29 6.15 -7.40
C PRO A 21 1.10 5.20 -7.17
N VAL A 22 -0.13 5.70 -7.23
CA VAL A 22 -1.33 4.86 -7.09
C VAL A 22 -1.62 4.00 -8.34
N GLN A 23 -1.13 4.42 -9.50
CA GLN A 23 -1.38 3.76 -10.79
C GLN A 23 -0.31 2.71 -11.16
N CYS A 24 0.83 2.70 -10.47
CA CYS A 24 1.90 1.73 -10.64
C CYS A 24 1.38 0.28 -10.56
N ARG A 25 1.84 -0.58 -11.49
CA ARG A 25 1.45 -2.00 -11.54
C ARG A 25 1.72 -2.72 -10.21
N GLN A 26 2.82 -2.39 -9.53
CA GLN A 26 3.15 -2.98 -8.23
C GLN A 26 2.13 -2.60 -7.15
N ALA A 27 1.80 -1.30 -7.02
CA ALA A 27 0.78 -0.83 -6.09
C ALA A 27 -0.57 -1.52 -6.33
N LYS A 28 -1.04 -1.55 -7.59
CA LYS A 28 -2.29 -2.24 -7.98
C LYS A 28 -2.28 -3.73 -7.63
N THR A 29 -1.14 -4.39 -7.78
CA THR A 29 -1.00 -5.81 -7.40
C THR A 29 -1.18 -5.96 -5.89
N SER A 30 -0.51 -5.14 -5.08
CA SER A 30 -0.67 -5.17 -3.62
C SER A 30 -2.10 -4.83 -3.20
N PHE A 31 -2.75 -3.84 -3.80
CA PHE A 31 -4.16 -3.49 -3.50
C PHE A 31 -5.09 -4.68 -3.72
N LYS A 32 -4.96 -5.36 -4.87
CA LYS A 32 -5.75 -6.54 -5.19
C LYS A 32 -5.52 -7.66 -4.17
N GLN A 33 -4.26 -7.90 -3.80
CA GLN A 33 -3.91 -8.95 -2.85
C GLN A 33 -4.34 -8.63 -1.41
N LEU A 34 -4.42 -7.35 -1.05
CA LEU A 34 -4.86 -6.88 0.27
C LEU A 34 -6.36 -6.61 0.35
N THR A 35 -7.11 -6.72 -0.75
CA THR A 35 -8.56 -6.47 -0.77
C THR A 35 -9.33 -7.29 0.28
N PRO A 36 -9.06 -8.60 0.50
CA PRO A 36 -9.75 -9.36 1.55
C PRO A 36 -9.50 -8.79 2.94
N VAL A 37 -8.28 -8.32 3.21
CA VAL A 37 -7.89 -7.71 4.49
C VAL A 37 -8.61 -6.37 4.67
N THR A 38 -8.55 -5.47 3.68
CA THR A 38 -9.20 -4.16 3.78
C THR A 38 -10.71 -4.27 3.92
N ASN A 39 -11.35 -5.22 3.22
CA ASN A 39 -12.78 -5.47 3.34
C ASN A 39 -13.16 -5.92 4.76
N ALA A 40 -12.40 -6.84 5.34
CA ALA A 40 -12.64 -7.31 6.71
C ALA A 40 -12.44 -6.20 7.73
N LEU A 41 -11.40 -5.38 7.58
CA LEU A 41 -11.15 -4.23 8.45
C LEU A 41 -12.29 -3.20 8.39
N SER A 42 -12.78 -2.86 7.19
CA SER A 42 -13.93 -1.96 7.03
C SER A 42 -15.21 -2.55 7.61
N ALA A 43 -15.47 -3.84 7.40
CA ALA A 43 -16.64 -4.51 7.96
C ALA A 43 -16.61 -4.54 9.49
N PHE A 44 -15.43 -4.79 10.08
CA PHE A 44 -15.23 -4.73 11.53
C PHE A 44 -15.54 -3.34 12.07
N GLN A 45 -14.98 -2.29 11.48
CA GLN A 45 -15.22 -0.92 11.94
C GLN A 45 -16.68 -0.51 11.79
N THR A 46 -17.32 -0.87 10.68
CA THR A 46 -18.74 -0.58 10.46
C THR A 46 -19.61 -1.21 11.56
N THR A 47 -19.27 -2.44 11.97
CA THR A 47 -20.00 -3.17 13.02
C THR A 47 -19.73 -2.63 14.43
N HIS A 48 -18.49 -2.28 14.76
CA HIS A 48 -18.08 -1.97 16.14
C HIS A 48 -17.88 -0.48 16.42
N GLY A 49 -17.94 0.38 15.40
CA GLY A 49 -17.69 1.81 15.52
C GLY A 49 -16.22 2.21 15.74
N HIS A 50 -15.29 1.24 15.74
CA HIS A 50 -13.86 1.47 15.91
C HIS A 50 -13.03 0.50 15.08
N ALA A 51 -11.83 0.92 14.67
CA ALA A 51 -10.91 0.04 13.96
C ALA A 51 -10.39 -1.07 14.90
N PRO A 52 -10.19 -2.30 14.39
CA PRO A 52 -9.63 -3.37 15.20
C PRO A 52 -8.17 -3.07 15.54
N LYS A 53 -7.69 -3.57 16.68
CA LYS A 53 -6.31 -3.42 17.12
C LYS A 53 -5.34 -4.26 16.28
N THR A 54 -5.81 -5.39 15.76
CA THR A 54 -5.02 -6.29 14.90
C THR A 54 -5.84 -6.76 13.69
N ILE A 55 -5.19 -7.30 12.66
CA ILE A 55 -5.90 -7.81 11.48
C ILE A 55 -6.72 -9.07 11.82
N GLU A 56 -6.20 -9.91 12.72
CA GLU A 56 -6.86 -11.15 13.15
C GLU A 56 -8.17 -10.89 13.89
N GLN A 57 -8.31 -9.74 14.57
CA GLN A 57 -9.59 -9.36 15.18
C GLN A 57 -10.70 -9.17 14.13
N ALA A 58 -10.36 -8.70 12.93
CA ALA A 58 -11.29 -8.60 11.81
C ALA A 58 -11.45 -9.91 11.02
N LEU A 59 -10.55 -10.87 11.22
CA LEU A 59 -10.48 -12.12 10.47
C LEU A 59 -10.40 -13.31 11.43
N PRO A 60 -11.50 -13.66 12.12
CA PRO A 60 -11.51 -14.70 13.16
C PRO A 60 -11.19 -16.10 12.61
N THR A 61 -11.40 -16.33 11.31
CA THR A 61 -11.06 -17.59 10.62
C THR A 61 -9.57 -17.71 10.29
N GLY A 62 -8.76 -16.69 10.61
CA GLY A 62 -7.34 -16.63 10.30
C GLY A 62 -7.01 -15.70 9.11
N LEU A 63 -5.71 -15.44 8.95
CA LEU A 63 -5.19 -14.57 7.89
C LEU A 63 -5.29 -15.26 6.51
N PRO A 64 -5.42 -14.48 5.42
CA PRO A 64 -5.31 -15.02 4.06
C PRO A 64 -4.01 -15.79 3.87
N ALA A 65 -4.01 -16.85 3.06
CA ALA A 65 -2.85 -17.73 2.87
C ALA A 65 -1.58 -17.01 2.35
N ASN A 66 -1.75 -15.88 1.66
CA ASN A 66 -0.66 -15.03 1.18
C ASN A 66 -0.22 -13.95 2.19
N VAL A 67 -0.78 -13.93 3.40
CA VAL A 67 -0.46 -12.97 4.46
C VAL A 67 0.10 -13.70 5.68
N ARG A 68 1.23 -13.23 6.20
CA ARG A 68 1.85 -13.78 7.41
C ARG A 68 2.18 -12.66 8.39
N ARG A 69 1.82 -12.81 9.66
CA ARG A 69 2.30 -11.91 10.72
C ARG A 69 3.81 -12.09 10.93
N LEU A 70 4.53 -11.00 11.12
CA LEU A 70 5.98 -11.01 11.34
C LEU A 70 6.36 -10.58 12.76
N ARG A 71 5.92 -9.40 13.18
CA ARG A 71 6.34 -8.78 14.45
C ARG A 71 5.24 -7.88 14.99
N ASP A 72 5.12 -7.81 16.31
CA ASP A 72 4.24 -6.90 17.03
C ASP A 72 5.07 -5.94 17.87
N ASN A 73 4.89 -4.62 17.66
CA ASN A 73 5.53 -3.57 18.45
C ASN A 73 4.52 -2.81 19.33
N GLY A 74 3.37 -3.42 19.63
CA GLY A 74 2.28 -2.85 20.43
C GLY A 74 1.36 -1.92 19.64
N SER A 75 1.89 -0.81 19.13
CA SER A 75 1.10 0.18 18.37
C SER A 75 1.04 -0.09 16.87
N ASN A 76 2.04 -0.80 16.34
CA ASN A 76 2.12 -1.15 14.93
C ASN A 76 2.59 -2.60 14.76
N ILE A 77 1.87 -3.37 13.96
CA ILE A 77 2.15 -4.79 13.70
C ILE A 77 2.63 -4.93 12.26
N SER A 78 3.76 -5.61 12.08
CA SER A 78 4.33 -5.90 10.78
C SER A 78 3.83 -7.24 10.25
N TYR A 79 3.49 -7.25 8.97
CA TYR A 79 3.03 -8.40 8.21
C TYR A 79 3.83 -8.53 6.91
N GLN A 80 3.76 -9.71 6.32
CA GLN A 80 4.33 -10.03 5.03
C GLN A 80 3.21 -10.42 4.08
N LEU A 81 3.22 -9.84 2.89
CA LEU A 81 2.37 -10.21 1.78
C LEU A 81 3.19 -10.95 0.73
N THR A 82 2.80 -12.17 0.40
CA THR A 82 3.35 -12.93 -0.72
C THR A 82 2.59 -12.56 -1.99
N LEU A 83 3.25 -11.82 -2.87
CA LEU A 83 2.78 -11.41 -4.18
C LEU A 83 3.07 -12.51 -5.24
N PRO A 84 2.41 -12.46 -6.41
CA PRO A 84 2.70 -13.35 -7.52
C PRO A 84 4.21 -13.39 -7.86
N ARG A 85 4.67 -14.57 -8.30
CA ARG A 85 6.08 -14.91 -8.54
C ARG A 85 6.93 -14.93 -7.26
N ASN A 86 6.34 -15.34 -6.14
CA ASN A 86 7.01 -15.47 -4.84
C ASN A 86 7.73 -14.20 -4.37
N ARG A 87 7.23 -13.03 -4.78
CA ARG A 87 7.76 -11.75 -4.29
C ARG A 87 7.16 -11.47 -2.92
N VAL A 88 7.98 -11.03 -1.99
CA VAL A 88 7.52 -10.71 -0.62
C VAL A 88 7.51 -9.20 -0.44
N GLN A 89 6.42 -8.70 0.13
CA GLN A 89 6.18 -7.28 0.37
C GLN A 89 5.82 -7.09 1.85
N PRO A 90 6.68 -6.47 2.66
CA PRO A 90 6.28 -6.11 4.02
C PRO A 90 5.20 -5.04 3.96
N PHE A 91 4.27 -5.11 4.90
CA PHE A 91 3.30 -4.07 5.19
C PHE A 91 3.07 -4.01 6.70
N SER A 92 2.45 -2.94 7.16
CA SER A 92 2.16 -2.75 8.58
C SER A 92 0.70 -2.36 8.78
N TYR A 93 0.15 -2.69 9.94
CA TYR A 93 -1.18 -2.29 10.36
C TYR A 93 -1.13 -1.88 11.83
N GLY A 94 -1.64 -0.70 12.11
CA GLY A 94 -1.69 -0.15 13.45
C GLY A 94 -1.70 1.36 13.45
N ALA A 95 -1.58 1.94 14.63
CA ALA A 95 -1.27 3.35 14.80
C ALA A 95 0.22 3.54 14.46
N PRO A 96 0.58 4.12 13.29
CA PRO A 96 1.98 4.37 12.99
C PRO A 96 2.57 5.17 14.15
N GLY A 97 3.64 4.65 14.74
CA GLY A 97 4.31 5.17 15.93
C GLY A 97 4.96 6.52 15.67
N LEU A 98 4.15 7.53 15.40
CA LEU A 98 4.54 8.90 15.63
C LEU A 98 4.57 9.04 17.14
N ALA A 99 5.74 9.36 17.68
CA ALA A 99 5.89 10.01 18.97
C ALA A 99 5.26 11.42 18.92
N SER A 100 4.02 11.49 18.43
CA SER A 100 3.31 12.71 18.12
C SER A 100 2.83 13.26 19.44
N LYS A 101 3.49 14.32 19.92
CA LYS A 101 2.97 15.22 20.96
C LYS A 101 1.74 16.01 20.47
N THR A 102 0.93 15.44 19.58
CA THR A 102 -0.29 16.08 19.08
C THR A 102 -1.48 15.50 19.81
N ALA A 103 -2.43 16.36 20.14
CA ALA A 103 -3.64 16.02 20.89
C ALA A 103 -4.64 15.15 20.10
N THR A 104 -4.31 14.74 18.88
CA THR A 104 -5.19 13.96 18.02
C THR A 104 -4.97 12.46 18.30
N PRO A 105 -6.03 11.67 18.54
CA PRO A 105 -5.90 10.24 18.73
C PRO A 105 -5.24 9.60 17.50
N PRO A 106 -4.38 8.58 17.70
CA PRO A 106 -3.69 7.96 16.60
C PRO A 106 -4.68 7.23 15.69
N VAL A 107 -4.58 7.49 14.39
CA VAL A 107 -5.41 6.83 13.38
C VAL A 107 -4.76 5.52 12.98
N THR A 108 -5.52 4.43 13.01
CA THR A 108 -5.06 3.13 12.52
C THR A 108 -4.94 3.13 11.01
N VAL A 109 -3.78 2.74 10.48
CA VAL A 109 -3.46 2.74 9.05
C VAL A 109 -2.91 1.38 8.64
N LEU A 110 -3.30 0.91 7.47
CA LEU A 110 -2.62 -0.16 6.76
C LEU A 110 -1.65 0.47 5.75
N GLU A 111 -0.35 0.17 5.85
CA GLU A 111 0.70 0.83 5.08
C GLU A 111 1.66 -0.18 4.43
N PHE A 112 2.02 0.02 3.17
CA PHE A 112 3.16 -0.65 2.55
C PHE A 112 3.97 0.32 1.70
N SER A 113 5.25 0.01 1.49
CA SER A 113 6.14 0.78 0.64
C SER A 113 6.71 -0.06 -0.49
N TYR A 114 6.92 0.52 -1.65
CA TYR A 114 7.46 -0.19 -2.81
C TYR A 114 8.41 0.70 -3.63
N THR A 115 9.34 0.05 -4.31
CA THR A 115 10.28 0.71 -5.23
C THR A 115 9.72 0.69 -6.65
N GLY A 116 9.74 1.83 -7.33
CA GLY A 116 9.31 1.99 -8.71
C GLY A 116 10.12 3.13 -9.33
N PRO A 117 9.48 4.07 -10.04
CA PRO A 117 10.12 5.36 -10.23
C PRO A 117 10.11 6.02 -8.83
N GLY A 118 11.29 6.04 -8.18
CA GLY A 118 11.45 6.48 -6.79
C GLY A 118 10.98 5.48 -5.71
N PHE A 119 10.88 5.99 -4.47
CA PHE A 119 10.36 5.25 -3.32
C PHE A 119 8.94 5.74 -2.99
N ASN A 120 8.00 4.80 -2.93
CA ASN A 120 6.59 5.10 -2.80
C ASN A 120 6.01 4.40 -1.56
N THR A 121 5.13 5.10 -0.85
CA THR A 121 4.38 4.59 0.30
C THR A 121 2.90 4.72 0.03
N CYS A 122 2.16 3.64 0.24
CA CYS A 122 0.71 3.59 0.09
C CYS A 122 0.05 3.31 1.45
N ARG A 123 -1.00 4.07 1.75
CA ARG A 123 -1.76 4.02 3.00
C ARG A 123 -3.23 3.80 2.70
N TRP A 124 -3.85 2.95 3.50
CA TRP A 124 -5.28 2.73 3.53
C TRP A 124 -5.79 2.91 4.95
N LYS A 125 -6.92 3.59 5.11
CA LYS A 125 -7.52 3.82 6.40
C LYS A 125 -8.90 3.17 6.47
N PRO A 126 -9.26 2.53 7.60
CA PRO A 126 -10.59 1.98 7.79
C PRO A 126 -11.73 3.01 7.63
N ASP A 127 -11.53 4.25 8.12
CA ASP A 127 -12.51 5.35 8.13
C ASP A 127 -12.71 6.02 6.77
N SER A 128 -11.69 5.99 5.92
CA SER A 128 -11.71 6.45 4.54
C SER A 128 -11.09 5.35 3.67
N PRO A 129 -11.89 4.39 3.18
CA PRO A 129 -11.41 3.13 2.59
C PRO A 129 -10.83 3.31 1.17
N VAL A 130 -10.05 4.36 0.96
CA VAL A 130 -9.38 4.71 -0.29
C VAL A 130 -7.87 4.61 -0.08
N TRP A 131 -7.20 3.97 -1.03
CA TRP A 131 -5.74 3.95 -1.07
C TRP A 131 -5.20 5.32 -1.46
N THR A 132 -4.31 5.85 -0.62
CA THR A 132 -3.54 7.07 -0.90
C THR A 132 -2.08 6.70 -1.02
N CYS A 133 -1.40 7.15 -2.08
CA CYS A 133 0.02 6.86 -2.28
C CYS A 133 0.81 8.14 -2.51
N SER A 134 1.97 8.23 -1.90
CA SER A 134 2.92 9.33 -2.04
C SER A 134 4.33 8.78 -2.22
N GLY A 135 5.15 9.46 -3.00
CA GLY A 135 6.54 9.07 -3.21
C GLY A 135 7.37 10.24 -3.74
N TYR A 136 8.68 10.06 -3.75
CA TYR A 136 9.66 11.01 -4.28
C TYR A 136 10.59 10.30 -5.26
N TYR A 137 11.09 11.06 -6.24
CA TYR A 137 12.04 10.62 -7.27
C TYR A 137 13.46 11.00 -6.89
#